data_AF-A0AAD8NA53-F1
#
_entry.id   AF-A0AAD8NA53-F1
#
_cell.length_a   1.000
_cell.length_b   1.000
_cell.length_c   1.000
_cell.angle_alpha   90.00
_cell.angle_beta   90.00
_cell.angle_gamma   90.00
#
_symmetry.space_group_name_H-M   'P 1'
#
loop_
_entity.id
_entity.type
_entity.pdbx_description
1 polymer ?
#
loop_
_entity_poly.entity_id
_entity_poly.type
_entity_poly.pdbx_seq_one_letter_code
_entity_poly.pdbx_strand_id
1 'polypeptide(L)'
;MESVEVFGKSMVAVPTNVIYLSSILGQYESNHVHKCDWKCENELVCGNMFRCKLTGLTHICDKNCNQRIVYDNNNSICGVSRQIFPLSAAEVQAVKGVRRKLEEESSESCAFKRRRSGQFRPSPFERSFSDVAPICSQVGDGMEIN
;
A
#
# COMPACT_ATOMS: atom_id res chain seq x y z
N MET A 1 21.61 -26.89 -32.48
CA MET A 1 21.19 -25.61 -31.86
C MET A 1 19.69 -25.64 -31.79
N GLU A 2 19.14 -26.05 -30.65
CA GLU A 2 17.70 -26.04 -30.41
C GLU A 2 17.40 -24.87 -29.46
N SER A 3 16.59 -23.94 -29.94
CA SER A 3 16.13 -22.76 -29.24
C SER A 3 15.12 -23.16 -28.15
N VAL A 4 15.55 -23.11 -26.88
CA VAL A 4 14.63 -23.13 -25.74
C VAL A 4 13.93 -21.78 -25.68
N GLU A 5 12.68 -21.77 -26.12
CA GLU A 5 11.78 -20.63 -25.95
C GLU A 5 11.40 -20.52 -24.46
N VAL A 6 11.98 -19.54 -23.79
CA VAL A 6 11.56 -19.10 -22.45
C VAL A 6 10.16 -18.50 -22.60
N PHE A 7 9.14 -19.30 -22.30
CA PHE A 7 7.77 -18.86 -22.27
C PHE A 7 7.54 -18.01 -21.02
N GLY A 8 7.86 -16.72 -21.15
CA GLY A 8 7.46 -15.64 -20.25
C GLY A 8 5.94 -15.46 -20.28
N LYS A 9 5.20 -16.41 -19.69
CA LYS A 9 3.82 -16.18 -19.27
C LYS A 9 3.87 -15.36 -18.00
N SER A 10 3.88 -14.04 -18.17
CA SER A 10 3.38 -13.11 -17.16
C SER A 10 1.96 -13.58 -16.82
N MET A 11 1.84 -14.37 -15.76
CA MET A 11 0.55 -14.78 -15.24
C MET A 11 -0.11 -13.50 -14.77
N VAL A 12 -1.18 -13.10 -15.46
CA VAL A 12 -2.11 -12.07 -15.00
C VAL A 12 -2.51 -12.50 -13.59
N ALA A 13 -1.90 -11.87 -12.60
CA ALA A 13 -2.20 -12.13 -11.22
C ALA A 13 -3.67 -11.73 -11.04
N VAL A 14 -4.52 -12.74 -10.86
CA VAL A 14 -5.83 -12.54 -10.23
C VAL A 14 -5.55 -11.67 -9.01
N PRO A 15 -6.26 -10.54 -8.79
CA PRO A 15 -6.07 -9.75 -7.60
C PRO A 15 -6.44 -10.63 -6.41
N THR A 16 -5.43 -11.28 -5.84
CA THR A 16 -5.58 -11.93 -4.55
C THR A 16 -5.66 -10.77 -3.57
N ASN A 17 -6.74 -10.70 -2.80
CA ASN A 17 -6.95 -9.69 -1.75
C ASN A 17 -5.93 -9.82 -0.59
N VAL A 18 -4.79 -10.45 -0.85
CA VAL A 18 -3.75 -10.80 0.11
C VAL A 18 -2.64 -9.77 -0.04
N ILE A 19 -2.50 -8.92 0.97
CA ILE A 19 -1.45 -7.92 1.01
C ILE A 19 -0.35 -8.41 1.95
N TYR A 20 0.79 -8.80 1.39
CA TYR A 20 1.96 -9.19 2.18
C TYR A 20 2.59 -7.96 2.84
N LEU A 21 2.94 -8.10 4.11
CA LEU A 21 3.54 -7.01 4.87
C LEU A 21 4.92 -6.62 4.32
N SER A 22 5.69 -7.60 3.83
CA SER A 22 6.97 -7.39 3.16
C SER A 22 6.85 -6.49 1.92
N SER A 23 5.75 -6.60 1.17
CA SER A 23 5.49 -5.78 -0.02
C SER A 23 5.23 -4.32 0.34
N ILE A 24 4.53 -4.06 1.46
CA ILE A 24 4.25 -2.70 1.95
C ILE A 24 5.54 -2.04 2.47
N LEU A 25 6.37 -2.82 3.18
CA LEU A 25 7.60 -2.32 3.79
C LEU A 25 8.76 -2.19 2.80
N GLY A 26 8.54 -2.45 1.50
CA GLY A 26 9.59 -2.37 0.48
C GLY A 26 10.65 -3.46 0.61
N GLN A 27 10.38 -4.51 1.37
CA GLN A 27 11.25 -5.69 1.51
C GLN A 27 10.99 -6.64 0.35
N TYR A 28 11.42 -6.24 -0.85
CA TYR A 28 11.43 -7.12 -2.01
C TYR A 28 12.62 -8.07 -1.91
N GLU A 29 12.38 -9.24 -1.33
CA GLU A 29 13.27 -10.38 -1.52
C GLU A 29 13.26 -10.74 -3.00
N SER A 30 14.44 -11.00 -3.56
CA SER A 30 14.60 -11.40 -4.96
C SER A 30 13.58 -12.49 -5.32
N ASN A 31 12.70 -12.13 -6.25
CA ASN A 31 11.65 -12.98 -6.80
C ASN A 31 12.19 -14.40 -6.99
N HIS A 32 11.53 -15.41 -6.41
CA HIS A 32 11.66 -16.87 -6.58
C HIS A 32 11.60 -17.67 -5.26
N VAL A 33 11.52 -17.01 -4.09
CA VAL A 33 11.23 -17.72 -2.83
C VAL A 33 9.73 -18.05 -2.75
N HIS A 34 9.42 -19.32 -2.49
CA HIS A 34 8.05 -19.81 -2.30
C HIS A 34 7.30 -19.01 -1.23
N LYS A 35 6.13 -18.49 -1.60
CA LYS A 35 5.14 -17.97 -0.66
C LYS A 35 4.11 -19.05 -0.39
N CYS A 36 3.97 -19.46 0.87
CA CYS A 36 3.00 -20.49 1.22
C CYS A 36 1.59 -19.92 1.07
N ASP A 37 0.78 -20.65 0.34
CA ASP A 37 -0.63 -20.34 0.13
C ASP A 37 -1.53 -21.41 0.75
N TRP A 38 -2.82 -21.34 0.45
CA TRP A 38 -3.82 -22.29 0.92
C TRP A 38 -3.65 -23.72 0.37
N LYS A 39 -2.80 -23.92 -0.65
CA LYS A 39 -2.51 -25.25 -1.21
C LYS A 39 -1.35 -25.94 -0.50
N CYS A 40 -0.63 -25.22 0.37
CA CYS A 40 0.49 -25.75 1.11
C CYS A 40 0.01 -26.50 2.36
N GLU A 41 0.53 -27.71 2.55
CA GLU A 41 0.42 -28.42 3.83
C GLU A 41 1.66 -28.10 4.67
N ASN A 42 1.46 -27.42 5.80
CA ASN A 42 2.54 -26.98 6.68
C ASN A 42 2.52 -27.79 7.99
N GLU A 43 3.63 -28.46 8.29
CA GLU A 43 3.81 -29.22 9.55
C GLU A 43 4.57 -28.40 10.58
N LEU A 44 4.12 -28.42 11.84
CA LEU A 44 4.88 -27.86 12.95
C LEU A 44 6.03 -28.82 13.28
N VAL A 45 7.27 -28.33 13.23
CA VAL A 45 8.47 -29.11 13.56
C VAL A 45 8.78 -28.96 15.04
N CYS A 46 9.00 -27.73 15.50
CA CYS A 46 9.24 -27.40 16.90
C CYS A 46 9.08 -25.89 17.15
N GLY A 47 8.57 -25.48 18.32
CA GLY A 47 8.46 -24.06 18.68
C GLY A 47 7.69 -23.23 17.64
N ASN A 48 8.36 -22.29 16.99
CA ASN A 48 7.83 -21.47 15.90
C ASN A 48 8.32 -21.91 14.50
N MET A 49 8.95 -23.08 14.39
CA MET A 49 9.46 -23.64 13.14
C MET A 49 8.42 -24.54 12.48
N PHE A 50 8.09 -24.22 11.23
CA PHE A 50 7.17 -24.98 10.39
C PHE A 50 7.87 -25.44 9.12
N ARG A 51 7.42 -26.55 8.52
CA ARG A 51 7.93 -27.06 7.25
C ARG A 51 6.79 -27.22 6.26
N CYS A 52 6.93 -26.64 5.07
CA CYS A 52 5.99 -26.86 3.98
C CYS A 52 6.28 -28.23 3.36
N LYS A 53 5.33 -29.17 3.39
CA LYS A 53 5.50 -30.51 2.80
C LYS A 53 5.61 -30.49 1.29
N LEU A 54 4.99 -29.49 0.64
CA LEU A 54 4.97 -29.39 -0.82
C LEU A 54 6.32 -28.95 -1.40
N THR A 55 7.01 -28.02 -0.74
CA THR A 55 8.32 -27.50 -1.20
C THR A 55 9.50 -27.97 -0.37
N GLY A 56 9.26 -28.55 0.81
CA GLY A 56 10.29 -28.88 1.80
C GLY A 56 10.87 -27.68 2.54
N LEU A 57 10.40 -26.45 2.27
CA LEU A 57 10.94 -25.23 2.86
C LEU A 57 10.57 -25.08 4.33
N THR A 58 11.54 -24.66 5.13
CA THR A 58 11.36 -24.38 6.55
C THR A 58 11.08 -22.90 6.77
N HIS A 59 10.04 -22.61 7.54
CA HIS A 59 9.60 -21.28 7.94
C HIS A 59 9.80 -21.07 9.43
N ILE A 60 10.45 -19.98 9.80
CA ILE A 60 10.45 -19.48 11.18
C ILE A 60 9.31 -18.47 11.29
N CYS A 61 8.26 -18.84 11.99
CA CYS A 61 7.01 -18.09 12.06
C CYS A 61 6.99 -17.21 13.32
N ASP A 62 7.72 -16.09 13.28
CA ASP A 62 7.69 -15.06 14.31
C ASP A 62 7.20 -13.71 13.75
N LYS A 63 7.40 -12.63 14.53
CA LYS A 63 7.07 -11.26 14.12
C LYS A 63 7.82 -10.79 12.85
N ASN A 64 8.94 -11.40 12.49
CA ASN A 64 9.73 -11.04 11.31
C ASN A 64 9.44 -11.94 10.11
N CYS A 65 8.48 -12.88 10.23
CA CYS A 65 8.16 -13.81 9.16
C CYS A 65 7.68 -13.08 7.89
N ASN A 66 8.35 -13.35 6.76
CA ASN A 66 8.03 -12.79 5.45
C ASN A 66 6.75 -13.38 4.81
N GLN A 67 6.09 -14.33 5.47
CA GLN A 67 4.79 -14.89 5.10
C GLN A 67 3.62 -14.20 5.84
N ARG A 68 3.90 -13.10 6.58
CA ARG A 68 2.87 -12.27 7.23
C ARG A 68 2.07 -11.48 6.19
N ILE A 69 0.75 -11.58 6.30
CA ILE A 69 -0.22 -10.82 5.50
C ILE A 69 -1.04 -9.93 6.43
N VAL A 70 -1.48 -8.77 5.93
CA VAL A 70 -2.39 -7.88 6.67
C VAL A 70 -3.70 -8.60 6.92
N TYR A 71 -4.16 -8.66 8.17
CA TYR A 71 -5.40 -9.32 8.56
C TYR A 71 -6.48 -8.32 8.95
N ASP A 72 -6.15 -7.41 9.87
CA ASP A 72 -7.02 -6.30 10.27
C ASP A 72 -6.21 -4.98 10.34
N ASN A 73 -6.73 -3.96 11.04
CA ASN A 73 -6.10 -2.64 11.13
C ASN A 73 -4.83 -2.63 11.98
N ASN A 74 -4.75 -3.56 12.93
CA ASN A 74 -3.77 -3.58 14.01
C ASN A 74 -3.01 -4.89 14.06
N ASN A 75 -3.39 -5.88 13.26
CA ASN A 75 -2.87 -7.23 13.28
C ASN A 75 -2.57 -7.75 11.87
N SER A 76 -1.60 -8.64 11.85
CA SER A 76 -1.22 -9.47 10.71
C SER A 76 -1.38 -10.93 11.07
N ILE A 77 -1.52 -11.79 10.06
CA ILE A 77 -1.51 -13.24 10.25
C ILE A 77 -0.38 -13.86 9.43
N CYS A 78 0.34 -14.84 9.99
CA CYS A 78 1.28 -15.63 9.21
C CYS A 78 0.53 -16.66 8.36
N GLY A 79 0.75 -16.66 7.04
CA GLY A 79 0.11 -17.62 6.13
C GLY A 79 0.48 -19.09 6.41
N VAL A 80 1.62 -19.32 7.06
CA VAL A 80 2.13 -20.67 7.41
C VAL A 80 1.60 -21.13 8.75
N SER A 81 1.95 -20.44 9.84
CA SER A 81 1.58 -20.85 11.21
C SER A 81 0.15 -20.49 11.60
N ARG A 82 -0.53 -19.64 10.82
CA ARG A 82 -1.85 -19.05 11.13
C ARG A 82 -1.89 -18.25 12.45
N GLN A 83 -0.74 -17.94 13.03
CA GLN A 83 -0.65 -17.11 14.22
C GLN A 83 -0.87 -15.64 13.86
N ILE A 84 -1.55 -14.94 14.76
CA ILE A 84 -1.84 -13.51 14.67
C ILE A 84 -0.73 -12.75 15.41
N PHE A 85 -0.18 -11.73 14.76
CA PHE A 85 0.85 -10.85 15.31
C PHE A 85 0.35 -9.40 15.28
N PRO A 86 0.43 -8.66 16.40
CA PRO A 86 0.14 -7.24 16.40
C PRO A 86 1.13 -6.50 15.50
N LEU A 87 0.62 -5.53 14.75
CA LEU A 87 1.41 -4.60 13.95
C LEU A 87 2.11 -3.61 14.88
N SER A 88 3.38 -3.36 14.60
CA SER A 88 4.12 -2.23 15.16
C SER A 88 3.54 -0.90 14.68
N ALA A 89 3.84 0.19 15.40
CA ALA A 89 3.38 1.53 15.02
C ALA A 89 3.76 1.91 13.57
N ALA A 90 4.97 1.53 13.13
CA ALA A 90 5.43 1.77 11.77
C ALA A 90 4.64 0.95 10.73
N GLU A 91 4.38 -0.32 11.01
CA GLU A 91 3.56 -1.18 10.15
C GLU A 91 2.11 -0.67 10.04
N VAL A 92 1.51 -0.22 11.15
CA VAL A 92 0.15 0.36 11.15
C VAL A 92 0.08 1.58 10.22
N GLN A 93 1.06 2.49 10.29
CA GLN A 93 1.10 3.67 9.43
C GLN A 93 1.25 3.29 7.96
N ALA A 94 2.11 2.32 7.66
CA ALA A 94 2.32 1.84 6.30
C ALA A 94 1.06 1.17 5.73
N VAL A 95 0.37 0.34 6.52
CA VAL A 95 -0.90 -0.31 6.12
C VAL A 95 -2.01 0.72 5.89
N LYS A 96 -2.14 1.74 6.75
CA LYS A 96 -3.11 2.83 6.55
C LYS A 96 -2.86 3.58 5.24
N GLY A 97 -1.60 3.86 4.92
CA GLY A 97 -1.22 4.50 3.65
C GLY A 97 -1.62 3.70 2.41
N VAL A 98 -1.51 2.37 2.47
CA VAL A 98 -1.89 1.47 1.37
C VAL A 98 -3.40 1.43 1.16
N ARG A 99 -4.19 1.35 2.25
CA ARG A 99 -5.66 1.29 2.15
C ARG A 99 -6.26 2.53 1.52
N ARG A 100 -5.74 3.72 1.85
CA ARG A 100 -6.18 4.97 1.21
C ARG A 100 -5.98 4.94 -0.30
N LYS A 101 -4.86 4.38 -0.80
CA LYS A 101 -4.62 4.23 -2.24
C LYS A 101 -5.60 3.26 -2.89
N LEU A 102 -5.93 2.16 -2.23
CA LEU A 102 -6.84 1.14 -2.78
C LEU A 102 -8.30 1.63 -2.81
N GLU A 103 -8.73 2.42 -1.82
CA GLU A 103 -10.03 3.11 -1.83
C GLU A 103 -10.14 4.13 -2.98
N GLU A 104 -9.07 4.90 -3.23
CA GLU A 104 -9.00 5.81 -4.38
C GLU A 104 -9.09 5.05 -5.71
N GLU A 105 -8.32 3.98 -5.91
CA GLU A 105 -8.36 3.15 -7.14
C GLU A 105 -9.71 2.43 -7.34
N SER A 106 -10.35 1.94 -6.27
CA SER A 106 -11.68 1.32 -6.35
C SER A 106 -12.77 2.32 -6.76
N SER A 107 -12.54 3.62 -6.55
CA SER A 107 -13.46 4.69 -6.96
C SER A 107 -13.24 5.16 -8.41
N GLU A 108 -12.18 4.71 -9.09
CA GLU A 108 -11.87 5.11 -10.47
C GLU A 108 -12.72 4.44 -11.55
N SER A 109 -13.67 3.55 -11.19
CA SER A 109 -14.68 3.06 -12.15
C SER A 109 -15.64 4.17 -12.64
N CYS A 110 -15.60 5.39 -12.08
CA CYS A 110 -16.37 6.54 -12.56
C CYS A 110 -15.60 7.87 -12.37
N ALA A 111 -14.49 8.09 -13.10
CA ALA A 111 -13.91 9.44 -13.18
C ALA A 111 -13.20 9.80 -14.51
N PHE A 112 -13.53 9.15 -15.63
CA PHE A 112 -13.11 9.66 -16.94
C PHE A 112 -14.06 10.73 -17.47
N LYS A 113 -13.97 11.95 -16.94
CA LYS A 113 -14.33 13.19 -17.66
C LYS A 113 -13.82 14.43 -16.92
N ARG A 114 -12.53 14.69 -17.06
CA ARG A 114 -12.04 16.07 -17.15
C ARG A 114 -11.17 16.19 -18.40
N ARG A 115 -11.84 16.27 -19.55
CA ARG A 115 -11.21 16.85 -20.73
C ARG A 115 -10.94 18.32 -20.42
N ARG A 116 -9.66 18.66 -20.26
CA ARG A 116 -9.19 20.05 -20.20
C ARG A 116 -9.14 20.59 -21.63
N SER A 117 -10.31 20.91 -22.19
CA SER A 117 -10.42 21.72 -23.41
C SER A 117 -11.88 22.12 -23.64
N GLY A 118 -12.22 23.38 -23.37
CA GLY A 118 -13.53 23.95 -23.66
C GLY A 118 -13.80 25.17 -22.79
N GLN A 119 -13.70 26.35 -23.41
CA GLN A 119 -13.92 27.71 -22.89
C GLN A 119 -14.77 27.80 -21.61
N PHE A 120 -14.16 28.33 -20.55
CA PHE A 120 -14.87 28.79 -19.35
C PHE A 120 -15.85 29.89 -19.72
N ARG A 121 -17.15 29.60 -19.63
CA ARG A 121 -18.17 30.65 -19.50
C ARG A 121 -18.40 30.87 -18.00
N PRO A 122 -18.22 32.10 -17.49
CA PRO A 122 -18.47 32.37 -16.08
C PRO A 122 -19.96 32.20 -15.77
N SER A 123 -20.24 31.57 -14.63
CA SER A 123 -21.59 31.39 -14.08
C SER A 123 -22.18 32.75 -13.65
N PRO A 124 -23.49 32.99 -13.80
CA PRO A 124 -24.12 34.27 -13.42
C PRO A 124 -24.04 34.60 -11.91
N PHE A 125 -23.67 33.64 -11.07
CA PHE A 125 -23.58 33.81 -9.61
C PHE A 125 -22.21 34.29 -9.10
N GLU A 126 -21.17 34.36 -9.94
CA GLU A 126 -19.83 34.87 -9.54
C GLU A 126 -19.66 36.37 -9.81
N ARG A 127 -20.63 37.17 -9.36
CA ARG A 127 -20.44 38.62 -9.24
C ARG A 127 -20.50 38.97 -7.77
N SER A 128 -19.32 39.26 -7.19
CA SER A 128 -19.08 40.33 -6.20
C SER A 128 -17.98 39.97 -5.20
N PHE A 129 -16.71 39.99 -5.61
CA PHE A 129 -15.58 40.26 -4.68
C PHE A 129 -14.41 40.97 -5.40
N SER A 130 -14.69 41.77 -6.44
CA SER A 130 -13.65 42.48 -7.19
C SER A 130 -13.54 43.98 -6.83
N ASP A 131 -14.32 44.47 -5.86
CA ASP A 131 -14.29 45.87 -5.40
C ASP A 131 -13.85 45.97 -3.93
N VAL A 132 -12.66 45.48 -3.61
CA VAL A 132 -11.96 45.91 -2.39
C VAL A 132 -10.56 46.33 -2.78
N ALA A 133 -10.30 47.63 -2.69
CA ALA A 133 -8.98 48.22 -2.91
C ALA A 133 -7.95 47.59 -1.94
N PRO A 134 -6.67 47.45 -2.36
CA PRO A 134 -5.65 46.89 -1.49
C PRO A 134 -5.43 47.81 -0.29
N ILE A 135 -5.57 47.26 0.91
CA ILE A 135 -5.16 47.93 2.15
C ILE A 135 -3.63 47.97 2.12
N CYS A 136 -3.06 49.15 1.85
CA CYS A 136 -1.64 49.41 2.02
C CYS A 136 -1.27 49.22 3.51
N SER A 137 -0.61 48.11 3.83
CA SER A 137 0.13 47.97 5.08
C SER A 137 1.33 48.91 5.03
N GLN A 138 1.31 50.00 5.81
CA GLN A 138 2.54 50.75 6.06
C GLN A 138 3.48 49.87 6.90
N VAL A 139 4.68 49.68 6.35
CA VAL A 139 5.84 49.05 7.01
C VAL A 139 6.37 50.00 8.08
N GLY A 140 6.47 49.50 9.32
CA GLY A 140 7.70 49.49 10.11
C GLY A 140 8.19 50.79 10.79
N ASP A 141 8.21 50.70 12.13
CA ASP A 141 9.20 51.18 13.09
C ASP A 141 9.49 52.68 13.31
N GLY A 142 9.40 53.06 14.60
CA GLY A 142 9.96 54.30 15.12
C GLY A 142 9.45 54.65 16.53
N MET A 143 9.71 53.81 17.52
CA MET A 143 9.56 54.19 18.93
C MET A 143 10.94 54.60 19.46
N GLU A 144 11.19 55.91 19.61
CA GLU A 144 12.33 56.40 20.40
C GLU A 144 12.05 57.76 21.03
N ILE A 145 12.72 57.95 22.16
CA ILE A 145 12.50 58.84 23.31
C ILE A 145 13.17 60.23 23.16
N ASN A 146 12.44 61.30 23.48
CA ASN A 146 12.84 62.39 24.42
C ASN A 146 11.67 63.35 24.68
#